data_AF-A0A0Q6SRL0-F1
#
_entry.id   AF-A0A0Q6SRL0-F1
#
_cell.length_a   1.000
_cell.length_b   1.000
_cell.length_c   1.000
_cell.angle_alpha   90.00
_cell.angle_beta   90.00
_cell.angle_gamma   90.00
#
_symmetry.space_group_name_H-M   'P 1'
#
loop_
_entity.id
_entity.type
_entity.pdbx_description
1 polymer ?
#
loop_
_entity_poly.entity_id
_entity_poly.type
_entity_poly.pdbx_seq_one_letter_code
_entity_poly.pdbx_strand_id
1 'polypeptide(L)' 'MDELSRAVAEAAEWLAAQPGPLPHAVPMLKERFGLSGLQACQAIALARNGQITKDEPNGRS' A
#
# COMPACT_ATOMS: atom_id res chain seq x y z
N MET A 1 -12.94 -13.82 -12.36
CA MET A 1 -12.22 -13.33 -11.17
C MET A 1 -11.51 -12.06 -11.58
N ASP A 2 -11.68 -10.96 -10.85
CA ASP A 2 -11.09 -9.65 -11.17
C ASP A 2 -9.58 -9.66 -10.94
N GLU A 3 -8.81 -9.82 -12.01
CA GLU A 3 -7.34 -9.79 -12.02
C GLU A 3 -6.79 -8.47 -11.45
N LEU A 4 -7.53 -7.39 -11.68
CA LEU A 4 -7.29 -6.05 -11.16
C LEU A 4 -7.23 -5.98 -9.63
N SER A 5 -8.16 -6.67 -8.96
CA SER A 5 -8.26 -6.70 -7.50
C SER A 5 -7.07 -7.43 -6.87
N ARG A 6 -6.54 -8.44 -7.57
CA ARG A 6 -5.37 -9.19 -7.12
C ARG A 6 -4.11 -8.34 -7.19
N ALA A 7 -3.92 -7.60 -8.28
CA ALA A 7 -2.79 -6.67 -8.42
C ALA A 7 -2.82 -5.55 -7.37
N VAL A 8 -3.99 -5.02 -7.02
CA VAL A 8 -4.17 -4.04 -5.93
C VAL A 8 -3.82 -4.63 -4.56
N ALA A 9 -4.20 -5.88 -4.29
CA ALA A 9 -3.86 -6.56 -3.05
C ALA A 9 -2.34 -6.80 -2.93
N GLU A 10 -1.71 -7.36 -3.97
CA GLU A 10 -0.26 -7.60 -3.99
C GLU A 10 0.54 -6.29 -3.83
N ALA A 11 0.07 -5.21 -4.48
CA ALA A 11 0.62 -3.87 -4.32
C ALA A 11 0.53 -3.33 -2.89
N ALA A 12 -0.62 -3.53 -2.22
CA ALA A 12 -0.83 -3.10 -0.85
C ALA A 12 0.05 -3.88 0.13
N GLU A 13 0.17 -5.20 -0.03
CA GLU A 13 1.04 -6.04 0.78
C GLU A 13 2.51 -5.68 0.59
N TRP A 14 2.94 -5.44 -0.66
CA TRP A 14 4.28 -4.97 -0.95
C TRP A 14 4.56 -3.62 -0.28
N LEU A 15 3.60 -2.70 -0.30
CA LEU A 15 3.75 -1.39 0.35
C LEU A 15 3.80 -1.52 1.88
N ALA A 16 2.99 -2.41 2.47
CA ALA A 16 2.96 -2.66 3.91
C ALA A 16 4.23 -3.39 4.41
N ALA A 17 4.91 -4.13 3.53
CA ALA A 17 6.20 -4.76 3.83
C ALA A 17 7.37 -3.75 3.82
N GLN A 18 7.18 -2.55 3.23
CA GLN A 18 8.23 -1.55 3.14
C GLN A 18 8.28 -0.73 4.45
N PRO A 19 9.43 -0.68 5.15
CA PRO A 19 9.54 -0.14 6.52
C PRO A 19 9.58 1.39 6.60
N GLY A 20 9.02 2.11 5.64
CA GLY A 20 9.04 3.58 5.65
C GLY A 20 8.13 4.23 4.62
N PRO A 21 7.79 5.52 4.82
CA PRO A 21 6.95 6.26 3.90
C PRO A 21 7.65 6.35 2.54
N LEU A 22 7.06 5.73 1.52
CA LEU A 22 7.53 5.78 0.15
C LEU A 22 6.95 7.03 -0.53
N PRO A 23 7.75 8.10 -0.75
CA PRO A 23 7.26 9.32 -1.41
C PRO A 23 6.79 9.06 -2.86
N HIS A 24 7.15 7.91 -3.44
CA HIS A 24 6.83 7.53 -4.82
C HIS A 24 6.04 6.21 -4.92
N ALA A 25 5.23 5.88 -3.90
CA ALA A 25 4.38 4.69 -3.91
C ALA A 25 3.48 4.60 -5.16
N VAL A 26 2.77 5.68 -5.51
CA VAL A 26 1.85 5.71 -6.66
C VAL A 26 2.55 5.37 -7.99
N PRO A 27 3.62 6.09 -8.41
CA PRO A 27 4.31 5.76 -9.66
C PRO A 27 4.97 4.38 -9.62
N MET A 28 5.53 3.94 -8.49
CA MET A 28 6.11 2.60 -8.37
C MET A 28 5.05 1.49 -8.55
N LEU A 29 3.86 1.68 -8.00
CA LEU A 29 2.75 0.74 -8.17
C LEU A 29 2.25 0.72 -9.62
N LYS A 30 2.22 1.87 -10.28
CA LYS A 30 1.93 2.00 -11.71
C LYS A 30 2.92 1.22 -12.57
N GLU A 31 4.22 1.40 -12.33
CA GLU A 31 5.28 0.80 -13.15
C GLU A 31 5.53 -0.67 -12.82
N ARG A 32 5.46 -1.08 -11.55
CA ARG A 32 5.70 -2.48 -11.14
C ARG A 32 4.52 -3.39 -11.38
N PHE A 33 3.31 -2.92 -11.05
CA PHE A 33 2.11 -3.75 -11.08
C PHE A 33 1.19 -3.41 -12.25
N GLY A 34 1.54 -2.43 -13.09
CA GLY A 34 0.69 -1.99 -14.21
C GLY A 34 -0.62 -1.34 -13.75
N LEU A 35 -0.69 -0.91 -12.49
CA LEU A 35 -1.94 -0.40 -11.90
C LEU A 35 -2.31 0.96 -12.48
N SER A 36 -3.61 1.25 -12.59
CA SER A 36 -4.08 2.60 -12.88
C SER A 36 -3.92 3.53 -11.67
N GLY A 37 -3.93 4.85 -11.89
CA GLY A 37 -3.79 5.83 -10.79
C GLY A 37 -4.80 5.63 -9.65
N LEU A 38 -6.04 5.24 -9.99
CA LEU A 38 -7.08 4.88 -9.01
C LEU A 38 -6.67 3.66 -8.15
N GLN A 39 -6.20 2.60 -8.80
CA GLN A 39 -5.79 1.36 -8.14
C GLN A 39 -4.56 1.55 -7.26
N ALA A 40 -3.60 2.36 -7.70
CA ALA A 40 -2.44 2.73 -6.90
C ALA A 40 -2.87 3.47 -5.62
N CYS A 41 -3.82 4.42 -5.72
CA CYS A 41 -4.41 5.05 -4.55
C CYS A 41 -5.14 4.05 -3.64
N GLN A 42 -5.89 3.11 -4.20
CA GLN A 42 -6.56 2.06 -3.41
C GLN A 42 -5.57 1.16 -2.66
N ALA A 43 -4.50 0.73 -3.32
CA ALA A 43 -3.45 -0.08 -2.70
C ALA A 43 -2.75 0.68 -1.56
N ILE A 44 -2.49 1.98 -1.74
CA ILE A 44 -1.91 2.84 -0.69
C ILE A 44 -2.87 2.98 0.49
N ALA A 45 -4.16 3.19 0.24
CA ALA A 45 -5.16 3.27 1.30
C ALA A 45 -5.25 1.96 2.09
N LEU A 46 -5.25 0.81 1.40
CA LEU A 46 -5.23 -0.53 2.01
C LEU A 46 -3.98 -0.75 2.87
N ALA A 47 -2.80 -0.49 2.31
CA ALA A 47 -1.54 -0.62 3.02
C ALA A 47 -1.46 0.31 4.23
N ARG A 48 -1.91 1.56 4.10
CA ARG A 48 -1.94 2.51 5.21
C ARG A 48 -2.89 2.03 6.30
N ASN A 49 -4.06 1.51 5.94
CA ASN A 49 -5.04 0.99 6.89
C ASN A 49 -4.55 -0.25 7.66
N GLY A 50 -3.70 -1.08 7.06
CA GLY A 50 -3.04 -2.19 7.76
C GLY A 50 -1.90 -1.76 8.70
N GLN A 51 -1.25 -0.63 8.41
CA GLN A 51 -0.12 -0.12 9.21
C GLN A 51 -0.56 0.64 10.47
N ILE A 52 -1.72 1.31 10.44
CA ILE A 52 -2.25 2.04 11.61
C ILE A 52 -2.47 1.15 12.83
N THR A 53 -2.66 -0.17 12.63
CA THR A 53 -2.81 -1.13 13.74
C THR A 53 -1.47 -1.64 14.28
N LYS A 54 -0.35 -1.40 13.57
CA LYS A 54 1.00 -1.85 13.96
C LYS A 54 1.88 -0.70 14.49
N ASP A 55 1.40 0.54 14.40
CA ASP A 55 1.93 1.68 15.13
C ASP A 55 1.21 1.74 16.49
N GLU A 56 1.66 0.93 17.45
CA GLU A 56 1.43 1.25 18.85
C GLU A 56 2.20 2.55 19.12
N PRO A 57 1.54 3.67 19.46
CA PRO A 57 2.25 4.84 19.91
C PRO A 57 2.82 4.51 21.28
N ASN A 58 4.09 4.09 21.30
CA ASN A 58 4.92 4.04 22.48
C ASN A 58 4.94 5.44 23.10
N GLY A 59 4.13 5.64 24.13
CA GLY A 59 3.79 6.96 24.60
C GLY A 59 2.75 6.95 25.72
N ARG A 60 2.95 6.14 26.76
CA ARG A 60 2.47 6.53 28.08
C ARG A 60 3.38 6.00 29.19
N SER A 61 4.06 6.98 29.79
CA SER A 61 4.95 6.96 30.94
C SER A 61 4.41 6.25 32.17
#